data_AF-A0A1H3J0F9-F1
#
_entry.id   AF-A0A1H3J0F9-F1
#
_cell.length_a   1.000
_cell.length_b   1.000
_cell.length_c   1.000
_cell.angle_alpha   90.00
_cell.angle_beta   90.00
_cell.angle_gamma   90.00
#
_symmetry.space_group_name_H-M   'P 1'
#
loop_
_entity.id
_entity.type
_entity.pdbx_description
1 polymer ?
#
loop_
_entity_poly.entity_id
_entity_poly.type
_entity_poly.pdbx_seq_one_letter_code
_entity_poly.pdbx_strand_id
1 'polypeptide(L)'
;MPRDRFIGDSPEDALETFIDRWCRKHERDGYSYAYQDKRITEDPEGKPNADAKFRFTRKETLYSPTYREYEGYIYETHDGRFAVEHWDCYVDRNTPSPKPPGKTPRRLRGRRPRDTRY
;
A
#
# COMPACT_ATOMS: atom_id res chain seq x y z
N MET A 1 -19.89 -14.12 -0.59
CA MET A 1 -18.42 -14.29 -0.65
C MET A 1 -18.00 -15.00 0.63
N PRO A 2 -17.14 -16.04 0.59
CA PRO A 2 -16.63 -16.66 1.80
C PRO A 2 -15.94 -15.61 2.68
N ARG A 3 -16.09 -15.73 3.99
CA ARG A 3 -15.45 -14.86 4.97
C ARG A 3 -14.00 -15.33 5.14
N ASP A 4 -13.11 -14.93 4.24
CA ASP A 4 -11.70 -15.30 4.34
C ASP A 4 -10.99 -14.43 5.39
N ARG A 5 -10.45 -15.11 6.40
CA ARG A 5 -9.68 -14.53 7.51
C ARG A 5 -8.21 -14.89 7.32
N PHE A 6 -7.34 -13.88 7.39
CA PHE A 6 -5.90 -14.03 7.17
C PHE A 6 -5.18 -13.87 8.49
N ILE A 7 -4.59 -14.95 8.99
CA ILE A 7 -4.02 -15.03 10.33
C ILE A 7 -2.49 -14.92 10.24
N GLY A 8 -1.89 -14.17 11.15
CA GLY A 8 -0.45 -14.11 11.38
C GLY A 8 -0.13 -14.11 12.87
N ASP A 9 1.13 -14.37 13.20
CA ASP A 9 1.61 -14.35 14.59
C ASP A 9 1.86 -12.91 15.09
N SER A 10 1.91 -11.93 14.18
CA SER A 10 1.96 -10.49 14.45
C SER A 10 0.96 -9.73 13.55
N PRO A 11 0.61 -8.46 13.87
CA PRO A 11 -0.20 -7.62 12.97
C PRO A 11 0.40 -7.49 11.57
N GLU A 12 1.72 -7.37 11.49
CA GLU A 12 2.49 -7.32 10.24
C GLU A 12 2.34 -8.61 9.46
N ASP A 13 2.51 -9.77 10.11
CA ASP A 13 2.39 -11.08 9.44
C ASP A 13 0.96 -11.33 8.94
N ALA A 14 -0.05 -10.89 9.71
CA ALA A 14 -1.44 -10.98 9.29
C ALA A 14 -1.71 -10.12 8.05
N LEU A 15 -1.14 -8.91 8.01
CA LEU A 15 -1.20 -8.01 6.86
C LEU A 15 -0.46 -8.55 5.63
N GLU A 16 0.75 -9.10 5.80
CA GLU A 16 1.48 -9.74 4.71
C GLU A 16 0.74 -10.96 4.18
N THR A 17 0.16 -11.78 5.06
CA THR A 17 -0.66 -12.94 4.68
C THR A 17 -1.89 -12.51 3.88
N PHE A 18 -2.53 -11.41 4.27
CA PHE A 18 -3.63 -10.81 3.51
C PHE A 18 -3.16 -10.36 2.11
N ILE A 19 -2.05 -9.62 2.03
CA ILE A 19 -1.50 -9.16 0.74
C ILE A 19 -1.16 -10.35 -0.16
N ASP A 20 -0.48 -11.37 0.35
CA ASP A 20 -0.02 -12.50 -0.43
C ASP A 20 -1.18 -13.43 -0.87
N ARG A 21 -2.09 -13.78 0.03
CA ARG A 21 -3.16 -14.74 -0.27
C ARG A 21 -4.39 -14.13 -0.92
N TRP A 22 -4.69 -12.86 -0.63
CA TRP A 22 -5.84 -12.17 -1.20
C TRP A 22 -5.44 -11.22 -2.32
N CYS A 23 -4.59 -10.24 -2.02
CA CYS A 23 -4.30 -9.19 -3.01
C CYS A 23 -3.60 -9.76 -4.25
N ARG A 24 -2.57 -10.62 -4.09
CA ARG A 24 -1.88 -11.24 -5.22
C ARG A 24 -2.73 -12.24 -5.99
N LYS A 25 -3.60 -12.99 -5.31
CA LYS A 25 -4.57 -13.89 -5.98
C LYS A 25 -5.53 -13.14 -6.90
N HIS A 26 -5.79 -11.86 -6.61
CA HIS A 26 -6.64 -10.99 -7.42
C HIS A 26 -5.86 -10.07 -8.36
N GLU A 27 -4.56 -10.30 -8.54
CA GLU A 27 -3.77 -9.65 -9.59
C GLU A 27 -4.21 -10.15 -10.97
N ARG A 28 -4.20 -9.23 -11.93
CA ARG A 28 -4.52 -9.49 -13.33
C ARG A 28 -3.25 -9.64 -14.14
N ASP A 29 -3.24 -10.64 -15.02
CA ASP A 29 -2.15 -10.84 -15.98
C ASP A 29 -1.91 -9.58 -16.84
N GLY A 30 -0.64 -9.33 -17.16
CA GLY A 30 -0.22 -8.17 -17.94
C GLY A 30 -0.08 -6.86 -17.16
N TYR A 31 -0.52 -6.81 -15.90
CA TYR A 31 -0.25 -5.69 -14.99
C TYR A 31 0.95 -6.00 -14.12
N SER A 32 1.70 -4.97 -13.73
CA SER A 32 2.68 -5.03 -12.65
C SER A 32 2.12 -4.41 -11.39
N TYR A 33 2.39 -5.05 -10.25
CA TYR A 33 1.88 -4.66 -8.95
C TYR A 33 3.01 -4.32 -7.99
N ALA A 34 2.84 -3.26 -7.20
CA ALA A 34 3.70 -2.95 -6.08
C ALA A 34 2.85 -2.58 -4.86
N TYR A 35 3.30 -3.01 -3.68
CA TYR A 35 2.65 -2.75 -2.40
C TYR A 35 3.58 -1.85 -1.58
N GLN A 36 3.12 -0.64 -1.27
CA GLN A 36 3.92 0.42 -0.67
C GLN A 36 3.15 1.13 0.44
N ASP A 37 3.84 2.00 1.18
CA ASP A 37 3.26 2.84 2.24
C ASP A 37 2.49 2.04 3.31
N LYS A 38 2.97 0.82 3.61
CA LYS A 38 2.39 -0.05 4.64
C LYS A 38 2.54 0.63 6.00
N ARG A 39 1.42 0.81 6.69
CA ARG A 39 1.35 1.36 8.04
C ARG A 39 0.36 0.56 8.86
N ILE A 40 0.74 0.30 10.10
CA ILE A 40 -0.12 -0.26 11.13
C ILE A 40 -0.14 0.77 12.25
N THR A 41 -1.34 1.12 12.71
CA THR A 41 -1.57 2.04 13.83
C THR A 41 -2.27 1.25 14.91
N GLU A 42 -1.60 1.11 16.05
CA GLU A 42 -2.15 0.55 17.28
C GLU A 42 -3.16 1.54 17.87
N ASP A 43 -4.25 1.04 18.45
CA ASP A 43 -5.39 1.83 18.96
C ASP A 43 -6.17 2.56 17.84
N PRO A 44 -7.01 1.82 17.09
CA PRO A 44 -7.77 2.39 16.01
C PRO A 44 -8.96 3.23 16.52
N GLU A 45 -8.82 4.56 16.47
CA GLU A 45 -9.94 5.47 16.65
C GLU A 45 -11.14 5.04 15.78
N GLY A 46 -12.29 4.80 16.41
CA GLY A 46 -13.55 4.52 15.72
C GLY A 46 -13.95 3.04 15.62
N LYS A 47 -13.16 2.08 16.13
CA LYS A 47 -13.60 0.68 16.22
C LYS A 47 -13.15 -0.01 17.52
N PRO A 48 -14.01 -0.08 18.55
CA PRO A 48 -13.62 -0.49 19.90
C PRO A 48 -13.20 -1.96 20.05
N ASN A 49 -13.45 -2.80 19.04
CA ASN A 49 -13.09 -4.22 19.05
C ASN A 49 -11.88 -4.54 18.16
N ALA A 50 -11.26 -3.53 17.54
CA ALA A 50 -10.08 -3.72 16.71
C ALA A 50 -8.84 -3.31 17.49
N ASP A 51 -7.77 -4.09 17.36
CA ASP A 51 -6.52 -3.88 18.08
C ASP A 51 -5.57 -2.96 17.29
N ALA A 52 -5.62 -3.07 15.96
CA ALA A 52 -4.88 -2.19 15.08
C ALA A 52 -5.66 -1.86 13.81
N LYS A 53 -5.28 -0.75 13.19
CA LYS A 53 -5.73 -0.34 11.86
C LYS A 53 -4.56 -0.41 10.91
N PHE A 54 -4.76 -1.00 9.74
CA PHE A 54 -3.76 -1.02 8.69
C PHE A 54 -4.16 -0.10 7.54
N ARG A 55 -3.14 0.42 6.87
CA ARG A 55 -3.26 1.11 5.59
C ARG A 55 -2.09 0.73 4.70
N PHE A 56 -2.34 0.51 3.41
CA PHE A 56 -1.28 0.38 2.42
C PHE A 56 -1.77 0.84 1.04
N THR A 57 -0.83 1.16 0.16
CA THR A 57 -1.13 1.53 -1.22
C THR A 57 -0.71 0.42 -2.17
N ARG A 58 -1.65 -0.05 -2.99
CA ARG A 58 -1.39 -0.92 -4.13
C ARG A 58 -1.26 -0.08 -5.39
N LYS A 59 -0.08 -0.13 -6.01
CA LYS A 59 0.18 0.45 -7.32
C LYS A 59 -0.01 -0.62 -8.39
N GLU A 60 -0.90 -0.36 -9.34
CA GLU A 60 -1.19 -1.22 -10.49
C GLU A 60 -0.70 -0.51 -11.76
N THR A 61 0.16 -1.16 -12.55
CA THR A 61 0.74 -0.54 -13.76
C THR A 61 0.59 -1.46 -14.95
N LEU A 62 -0.25 -1.06 -15.91
CA LEU A 62 -0.33 -1.65 -17.25
C LEU A 62 0.34 -0.72 -18.27
N TYR A 63 -0.27 0.46 -18.51
CA TYR A 63 0.30 1.53 -19.34
C TYR A 63 0.59 2.81 -18.54
N SER A 64 -0.15 3.03 -17.47
CA SER A 64 0.00 4.16 -16.54
C SER A 64 -0.30 3.69 -15.12
N PRO A 65 0.39 4.23 -14.10
CA PRO A 65 0.23 3.77 -12.74
C PRO A 65 -1.11 4.23 -12.16
N THR A 66 -1.89 3.29 -11.64
CA THR A 66 -3.09 3.53 -10.84
C THR A 66 -2.77 3.17 -9.39
N TYR A 67 -3.20 3.99 -8.45
CA TYR A 67 -2.96 3.78 -7.02
C TYR A 67 -4.28 3.50 -6.33
N ARG A 68 -4.31 2.43 -5.54
CA ARG A 68 -5.46 2.06 -4.72
C ARG A 68 -5.03 1.98 -3.29
N GLU A 69 -5.70 2.73 -2.45
CA GLU A 69 -5.45 2.71 -1.02
C GLU A 69 -6.36 1.68 -0.37
N TYR A 70 -5.75 0.81 0.42
CA TYR A 70 -6.42 -0.19 1.23
C TYR A 70 -6.35 0.28 2.67
N GLU A 71 -7.50 0.27 3.34
CA GLU A 71 -7.63 0.55 4.75
C GLU A 71 -8.50 -0.53 5.39
N GLY A 72 -8.12 -1.00 6.57
CA GLY A 72 -8.90 -2.00 7.29
C GLY A 72 -8.40 -2.17 8.72
N TYR A 73 -8.92 -3.19 9.39
CA TYR A 73 -8.66 -3.45 10.79
C TYR A 73 -8.03 -4.83 10.99
N ILE A 74 -7.23 -4.94 12.04
CA ILE A 74 -6.60 -6.16 12.52
C ILE A 74 -7.17 -6.46 13.90
N TYR A 75 -7.49 -7.73 14.11
CA TYR A 75 -8.12 -8.23 15.33
C TYR A 75 -7.23 -9.30 15.95
N GLU A 76 -6.99 -9.21 17.25
CA GLU A 76 -6.40 -10.29 18.02
C GLU A 76 -7.43 -11.42 18.15
N THR A 77 -6.97 -12.64 17.97
CA THR A 77 -7.75 -13.86 18.15
C THR A 77 -7.61 -14.34 19.60
N HIS A 78 -8.53 -15.20 20.04
CA HIS A 78 -8.45 -15.80 21.38
C HIS A 78 -7.16 -16.58 21.66
N ASP A 79 -6.42 -16.98 20.61
CA ASP A 79 -5.17 -17.72 20.72
C ASP A 79 -3.93 -16.81 20.74
N GLY A 80 -4.11 -15.48 20.83
CA GLY A 80 -3.03 -14.49 20.83
C GLY A 80 -2.40 -14.24 19.45
N ARG A 81 -3.09 -14.62 18.37
CA ARG A 81 -2.68 -14.33 16.98
C ARG A 81 -3.44 -13.14 16.43
N PHE A 82 -2.98 -12.59 15.31
CA PHE A 82 -3.64 -11.46 14.67
C PHE A 82 -4.33 -11.87 13.38
N ALA A 83 -5.45 -11.22 13.08
CA ALA A 83 -6.25 -11.55 11.92
C ALA A 83 -6.76 -10.33 11.17
N VAL A 84 -6.65 -10.38 9.84
CA VAL A 84 -7.30 -9.45 8.91
C VAL A 84 -8.55 -10.10 8.32
N GLU A 85 -9.67 -9.38 8.35
CA GLU A 85 -10.93 -9.79 7.73
C GLU A 85 -11.18 -9.00 6.44
N HIS A 86 -11.17 -9.65 5.28
CA HIS A 86 -11.15 -8.91 4.01
C HIS A 86 -12.41 -8.07 3.75
N TRP A 87 -13.56 -8.46 4.29
CA TRP A 87 -14.85 -7.81 4.00
C TRP A 87 -15.01 -6.48 4.75
N ASP A 88 -14.13 -6.23 5.70
CA ASP A 88 -14.05 -5.01 6.48
C ASP A 88 -12.98 -4.04 5.92
N CYS A 89 -12.37 -4.41 4.79
CA CYS A 89 -11.39 -3.59 4.11
C CYS A 89 -12.08 -2.61 3.17
N TYR A 90 -11.83 -1.32 3.36
CA TYR A 90 -12.18 -0.27 2.43
C TYR A 90 -11.08 -0.11 1.36
N VAL A 91 -11.50 0.09 0.10
CA VAL A 91 -10.59 0.36 -1.01
C VAL A 91 -10.95 1.69 -1.64
N ASP A 92 -10.13 2.72 -1.43
CA ASP A 92 -10.30 4.00 -2.10
C ASP A 92 -9.77 3.92 -3.54
N ARG A 93 -10.71 3.96 -4.48
CA ARG A 93 -10.43 3.96 -5.93
C ARG A 93 -10.12 5.34 -6.50
N ASN A 94 -10.39 6.40 -5.73
CA ASN A 94 -10.18 7.80 -6.14
C ASN A 94 -8.86 8.36 -5.60
N THR A 95 -8.03 7.53 -4.94
CA THR A 95 -6.73 7.94 -4.42
C THR A 95 -5.93 8.60 -5.54
N PRO A 96 -5.66 9.91 -5.47
CA PRO A 96 -4.89 10.59 -6.50
C PRO A 96 -3.50 9.99 -6.54
N SER A 97 -2.98 9.72 -7.74
CA SER A 97 -1.62 9.22 -7.91
C SER A 97 -0.67 10.12 -7.11
N PRO A 98 0.16 9.56 -6.19
CA PRO A 98 1.18 10.35 -5.52
C PRO A 98 1.98 11.06 -6.62
N LYS A 99 2.19 12.38 -6.44
CA LYS A 99 2.96 13.16 -7.40
C LYS A 99 4.26 12.37 -7.66
N PRO A 100 4.61 12.08 -8.92
CA PRO A 100 5.87 11.40 -9.21
C PRO A 100 6.96 12.17 -8.47
N PRO A 101 7.94 11.50 -7.84
CA PRO A 101 9.03 12.18 -7.15
C PRO A 101 9.58 13.19 -8.15
N GLY A 102 9.41 14.47 -7.82
CA GLY A 102 9.59 15.55 -8.78
C GLY A 102 10.92 15.32 -9.47
N LYS A 103 10.92 15.29 -10.81
CA LYS A 103 12.17 15.22 -11.57
C LYS A 103 13.11 16.22 -10.91
N THR A 104 14.15 15.73 -10.25
CA THR A 104 15.23 16.58 -9.75
C THR A 104 15.55 17.52 -10.89
N PRO A 105 15.43 18.86 -10.71
CA PRO A 105 15.57 19.78 -11.83
C PRO A 105 16.88 19.44 -12.52
N ARG A 106 16.72 18.97 -13.76
CA ARG A 106 17.78 18.44 -14.61
C ARG A 106 18.94 19.41 -14.47
N ARG A 107 20.03 18.99 -13.79
CA ARG A 107 21.27 19.75 -13.64
C ARG A 107 21.46 20.53 -14.94
N LEU A 108 21.29 21.85 -14.87
CA LEU A 108 21.54 22.73 -16.00
C LEU A 108 22.97 22.38 -16.43
N ARG A 109 23.12 21.68 -17.56
CA ARG A 109 24.43 21.34 -18.10
C ARG A 109 25.17 22.66 -18.17
N GLY A 110 26.21 22.81 -17.35
CA GLY A 110 27.01 24.01 -17.28
C GLY A 110 27.37 24.42 -18.70
N ARG A 111 26.83 25.56 -19.15
CA ARG A 111 27.35 26.23 -20.33
C ARG A 111 28.80 26.52 -20.00
N ARG A 112 29.71 25.83 -20.70
CA ARG A 112 31.12 26.19 -20.73
C ARG A 112 31.19 27.67 -21.16
N PRO A 113 31.81 28.57 -20.40
CA PRO A 113 32.02 29.93 -20.87
C PRO A 113 32.81 29.85 -22.18
N ARG A 114 32.26 30.46 -23.24
CA ARG A 114 32.95 30.59 -24.52
C ARG A 114 33.96 31.72 -24.33
N ASP A 115 35.21 31.36 -24.08
CA ASP A 115 36.30 32.32 -24.00
C ASP A 115 36.32 33.12 -25.30
N THR A 116 35.98 34.40 -25.20
CA THR A 116 36.07 35.38 -26.28
C THR A 116 37.01 36.45 -25.76
N ARG A 117 38.28 36.35 -26.15
CA ARG A 117 39.25 37.43 -26.00
C ARG A 117 39.65 37.88 -27.41
N TYR A 118 39.13 39.04 -27.77
CA TYR A 118 39.81 40.01 -28.63
C TYR A 118 41.00 40.60 -27.88
#